data_AF-A0A381SJR1-F1
#
_entry.id   AF-A0A381SJR1-F1
#
_cell.length_a   1.000
_cell.length_b   1.000
_cell.length_c   1.000
_cell.angle_alpha   90.00
_cell.angle_beta   90.00
_cell.angle_gamma   90.00
#
_symmetry.space_group_name_H-M   'P 1'
#
loop_
_entity.id
_entity.type
_entity.pdbx_description
1 polymer ?
#
loop_
_entity_poly.entity_id
_entity_poly.type
_entity_poly.pdbx_seq_one_letter_code
_entity_poly.pdbx_strand_id
1 'polypeptide(L)'
;MRRLFQSLAALRHIAIGGSLTGLGTGIFWSLVVSLFSIDQLFNGTELLLSLAVPGIIAVTIWKTLKIRFWIVMPIAYLTLLIPLFGIGFGGANTLQMTIGGVIGGFCWSVPIILYYFAHGFLRRQTAESLRSAGTTRATPDDSS
;
A
#
# COMPACT_ATOMS: atom_id res chain seq x y z
N MET A 1 -20.55 -3.48 17.39
CA MET A 1 -20.48 -3.90 15.97
C MET A 1 -20.09 -2.78 15.00
N ARG A 2 -20.75 -1.61 14.96
CA ARG A 2 -20.42 -0.48 14.04
C ARG A 2 -18.92 -0.10 13.97
N ARG A 3 -18.18 -0.27 15.05
CA ARG A 3 -16.76 0.11 15.17
C ARG A 3 -15.79 -0.88 14.51
N LEU A 4 -16.09 -2.18 14.53
CA LEU A 4 -15.33 -3.18 13.78
C LEU A 4 -15.53 -2.98 12.28
N PHE A 5 -16.76 -2.66 11.87
CA PHE A 5 -17.08 -2.31 10.49
C PHE A 5 -16.28 -1.09 9.98
N GLN A 6 -16.07 -0.07 10.80
CA GLN A 6 -15.27 1.11 10.41
C GLN A 6 -13.79 0.77 10.23
N SER A 7 -13.20 -0.02 11.14
CA SER A 7 -11.81 -0.49 11.01
C SER A 7 -11.63 -1.39 9.79
N LEU A 8 -12.55 -2.33 9.55
CA LEU A 8 -12.59 -3.18 8.36
C LEU A 8 -12.76 -2.38 7.07
N ALA A 9 -13.61 -1.34 7.08
CA ALA A 9 -13.81 -0.48 5.93
C ALA A 9 -12.55 0.32 5.57
N ALA A 10 -11.83 0.84 6.58
CA ALA A 10 -10.56 1.53 6.37
C ALA A 10 -9.47 0.58 5.85
N LEU A 11 -9.39 -0.63 6.42
CA LEU A 11 -8.49 -1.69 5.94
C LEU A 11 -8.75 -2.04 4.48
N ARG A 12 -10.03 -2.28 4.14
CA ARG A 12 -10.46 -2.59 2.78
C ARG A 12 -10.08 -1.47 1.81
N HIS A 13 -10.22 -0.21 2.23
CA HIS A 13 -9.87 0.94 1.40
C HIS A 13 -8.38 0.99 1.05
N ILE A 14 -7.51 0.71 2.02
CA ILE A 14 -6.06 0.66 1.82
C ILE A 14 -5.68 -0.55 0.95
N ALA A 15 -6.27 -1.72 1.19
CA ALA A 15 -6.03 -2.92 0.39
C ALA A 15 -6.41 -2.71 -1.08
N ILE A 16 -7.59 -2.15 -1.34
CA ILE A 16 -8.04 -1.81 -2.70
C ILE A 16 -7.08 -0.81 -3.34
N GLY A 17 -6.67 0.24 -2.61
CA GLY A 17 -5.73 1.23 -3.13
C GLY A 17 -4.38 0.64 -3.51
N GLY A 18 -3.83 -0.25 -2.68
CA GLY A 18 -2.57 -0.91 -2.96
C GLY A 18 -2.65 -1.94 -4.09
N SER A 19 -3.69 -2.77 -4.14
CA SER A 19 -3.94 -3.67 -5.26
C SER A 19 -4.09 -2.90 -6.58
N LEU A 20 -4.82 -1.78 -6.57
CA LEU A 20 -5.01 -0.96 -7.77
C LEU A 20 -3.71 -0.26 -8.20
N THR A 21 -2.89 0.18 -7.23
CA THR A 21 -1.55 0.71 -7.50
C THR A 21 -0.66 -0.35 -8.15
N GLY A 22 -0.67 -1.56 -7.60
CA GLY A 22 0.12 -2.66 -8.12
C GLY A 22 -0.34 -3.13 -9.50
N LEU A 23 -1.65 -3.19 -9.73
CA LEU A 23 -2.23 -3.49 -11.04
C LEU A 23 -1.86 -2.43 -12.07
N GLY A 24 -2.05 -1.15 -11.74
CA GLY A 24 -1.70 -0.03 -12.62
C GLY A 24 -0.21 -0.02 -12.94
N THR A 25 0.64 -0.25 -11.95
CA THR A 25 2.09 -0.33 -12.14
C THR A 25 2.46 -1.50 -13.05
N GLY A 26 1.92 -2.69 -12.80
CA GLY A 26 2.19 -3.89 -13.61
C GLY A 26 1.76 -3.74 -15.07
N ILE A 27 0.55 -3.21 -15.32
CA ILE A 27 0.04 -3.01 -16.69
C ILE A 27 0.85 -1.95 -17.43
N PHE A 28 0.97 -0.75 -16.86
CA PHE A 28 1.66 0.35 -17.54
C PHE A 28 3.14 0.06 -17.75
N TRP A 29 3.79 -0.59 -16.78
CA TRP A 29 5.17 -1.04 -16.95
C TRP A 29 5.28 -2.04 -18.09
N SER A 30 4.42 -3.06 -18.12
CA SER A 30 4.44 -4.07 -19.19
C SER A 30 4.21 -3.44 -20.57
N LEU A 31 3.33 -2.44 -20.68
CA LEU A 31 3.13 -1.69 -21.92
C LEU A 31 4.39 -0.92 -22.33
N VAL A 32 5.08 -0.26 -21.40
CA VAL A 32 6.35 0.40 -21.68
C VAL A 32 7.40 -0.61 -22.16
N VAL A 33 7.51 -1.77 -21.49
CA VAL A 33 8.41 -2.84 -21.92
C VAL A 33 8.08 -3.31 -23.34
N SER A 34 6.81 -3.60 -23.63
CA SER A 34 6.38 -4.07 -24.96
C SER A 34 6.54 -3.04 -26.07
N LEU A 35 6.44 -1.74 -25.77
CA LEU A 35 6.56 -0.66 -26.76
C LEU A 35 8.01 -0.23 -26.98
N PHE A 36 8.85 -0.24 -25.94
CA PHE A 36 10.22 0.29 -26.00
C PHE A 36 11.30 -0.80 -26.11
N SER A 37 11.04 -2.04 -25.69
CA SER A 37 12.06 -3.10 -25.64
C SER A 37 11.50 -4.41 -26.23
N ILE A 38 11.62 -4.55 -27.56
CA ILE A 38 11.21 -5.74 -28.32
C ILE A 38 12.07 -6.96 -27.97
N ASP A 39 13.32 -6.71 -27.58
CA ASP A 39 14.36 -7.67 -27.25
C ASP A 39 14.46 -7.97 -25.74
N GLN A 40 13.66 -7.32 -24.90
CA GLN A 40 13.67 -7.43 -23.42
C GLN A 40 15.04 -7.14 -22.75
N LEU A 41 16.02 -6.63 -23.51
CA LEU A 41 17.30 -6.18 -23.01
C LEU A 41 17.21 -4.69 -22.71
N PHE A 42 16.85 -4.37 -21.46
CA PHE A 42 16.82 -2.97 -21.04
C PHE A 42 18.22 -2.36 -21.02
N ASN A 43 18.42 -1.35 -21.84
CA ASN A 43 19.56 -0.44 -21.65
C ASN A 43 19.33 0.39 -20.37
N GLY A 44 20.41 0.85 -19.71
CA GLY A 44 20.32 1.63 -18.47
C GLY A 44 19.43 2.87 -18.61
N THR A 45 19.41 3.49 -19.79
CA THR A 45 18.55 4.65 -20.11
C THR A 45 17.06 4.26 -20.21
N GLU A 46 16.73 3.15 -20.86
CA GLU A 46 15.35 2.65 -20.97
C GLU A 46 14.80 2.23 -19.61
N LEU A 47 15.67 1.69 -18.74
CA LEU A 47 15.32 1.36 -17.36
C LEU A 47 15.03 2.62 -16.53
N LEU A 48 15.84 3.67 -16.69
CA LEU A 48 15.62 4.96 -16.02
C LEU A 48 14.33 5.64 -16.48
N LEU A 49 14.03 5.59 -17.78
CA LEU A 49 12.78 6.15 -18.31
C LEU A 49 11.56 5.38 -17.82
N SER A 50 11.64 4.06 -17.81
CA SER A 50 10.55 3.24 -17.32
C SER A 50 10.29 3.50 -15.83
N LEU A 51 11.31 3.74 -14.99
CA LEU A 51 11.15 4.09 -13.55
C LEU A 51 10.26 5.32 -13.27
N ALA A 52 9.97 6.16 -14.28
CA ALA A 52 8.99 7.23 -14.15
C ALA A 52 7.53 6.72 -14.07
N VAL A 53 7.23 5.57 -14.70
CA VAL A 53 5.91 4.95 -14.76
C VAL A 53 5.29 4.69 -13.37
N PRO A 54 5.92 3.95 -12.44
CA PRO A 54 5.37 3.75 -11.10
C PRO A 54 5.12 5.08 -10.36
N GLY A 55 5.95 6.11 -10.59
CA GLY A 55 5.77 7.44 -10.03
C GLY A 55 4.50 8.12 -10.55
N ILE A 56 4.26 8.06 -11.86
CA ILE A 56 3.03 8.59 -12.49
C ILE A 56 1.79 7.85 -11.99
N ILE A 57 1.87 6.51 -11.87
CA ILE A 57 0.79 5.70 -11.32
C ILE A 57 0.52 6.06 -9.85
N ALA A 58 1.57 6.24 -9.04
CA ALA A 58 1.41 6.64 -7.65
C ALA A 58 0.71 8.00 -7.51
N VAL A 59 1.07 8.99 -8.33
CA VAL A 59 0.41 10.30 -8.36
C VAL A 59 -1.06 10.17 -8.78
N THR A 60 -1.34 9.36 -9.80
CA THR A 60 -2.70 9.15 -10.32
C THR A 60 -3.60 8.47 -9.29
N ILE A 61 -3.11 7.42 -8.64
CA ILE A 61 -3.81 6.68 -7.59
C ILE A 61 -4.01 7.57 -6.35
N TRP A 62 -2.98 8.31 -5.95
CA TRP A 62 -3.08 9.27 -4.85
C TRP A 62 -4.23 10.26 -5.08
N LYS A 63 -4.29 10.87 -6.27
CA LYS A 63 -5.33 11.84 -6.63
C LYS A 63 -6.72 11.20 -6.68
N THR A 64 -6.82 9.96 -7.15
CA THR A 64 -8.09 9.25 -7.33
C THR A 64 -8.65 8.69 -6.02
N LEU A 65 -7.82 8.05 -5.19
CA LEU A 65 -8.25 7.40 -3.94
C LEU A 65 -8.07 8.27 -2.68
N LYS A 66 -7.47 9.46 -2.79
CA LYS A 66 -7.20 10.37 -1.66
C LYS A 66 -6.44 9.70 -0.51
N ILE A 67 -5.67 8.65 -0.79
CA ILE A 67 -4.78 7.96 0.17
C ILE A 67 -3.48 8.76 0.29
N ARG A 68 -2.84 8.80 1.46
CA ARG A 68 -1.57 9.52 1.64
C ARG A 68 -0.51 9.14 0.58
N PHE A 69 0.03 10.14 -0.11
CA PHE A 69 1.05 9.95 -1.15
C PHE A 69 2.25 9.12 -0.67
N TRP A 70 2.73 9.37 0.56
CA TRP A 70 3.81 8.62 1.20
C TRP A 70 3.54 7.13 1.43
N ILE A 71 2.29 6.66 1.31
CA ILE A 71 1.92 5.23 1.36
C ILE A 71 1.95 4.64 -0.05
N VAL A 72 1.36 5.35 -1.02
CA VAL A 72 1.19 4.86 -2.40
C VAL A 72 2.53 4.79 -3.13
N MET A 73 3.40 5.77 -2.89
CA MET A 73 4.72 5.87 -3.53
C MET A 73 5.60 4.64 -3.27
N PRO A 74 5.88 4.23 -2.01
CA PRO A 74 6.69 3.04 -1.76
C PRO A 74 6.03 1.76 -2.28
N ILE A 75 4.69 1.62 -2.22
CA ILE A 75 4.00 0.45 -2.77
C ILE A 75 4.25 0.34 -4.29
N ALA A 76 4.14 1.44 -5.03
CA ALA A 76 4.35 1.44 -6.48
C ALA A 76 5.79 1.01 -6.85
N TYR A 77 6.81 1.58 -6.19
CA TYR A 77 8.21 1.25 -6.45
C TYR A 77 8.58 -0.16 -5.97
N LEU A 78 8.11 -0.59 -4.80
CA LEU A 78 8.34 -1.95 -4.30
C LEU A 78 7.68 -3.01 -5.18
N THR A 79 6.54 -2.67 -5.81
CA THR A 79 5.85 -3.58 -6.72
C THR A 79 6.63 -3.75 -8.03
N LEU A 80 7.27 -2.70 -8.52
CA LEU A 80 8.11 -2.73 -9.73
C LEU A 80 9.29 -3.70 -9.62
N LEU A 81 9.80 -3.94 -8.41
CA LEU A 81 10.87 -4.92 -8.19
C LEU A 81 10.46 -6.31 -8.70
N ILE A 82 9.19 -6.68 -8.63
CA ILE A 82 8.71 -8.00 -9.07
C ILE A 82 8.86 -8.19 -10.59
N PRO A 83 8.33 -7.31 -11.46
CA PRO A 83 8.64 -7.32 -12.89
C PRO A 83 10.14 -7.26 -13.20
N LEU A 84 10.91 -6.49 -12.43
CA LEU A 84 12.35 -6.34 -12.65
C LEU A 84 13.10 -7.67 -12.44
N PHE A 85 12.80 -8.38 -11.35
CA PHE A 85 13.31 -9.74 -11.13
C PHE A 85 12.82 -10.70 -12.21
N GLY A 86 11.57 -10.59 -12.64
CA GLY A 86 11.00 -11.43 -13.70
C GLY A 86 11.75 -11.33 -15.03
N ILE A 87 12.18 -10.14 -15.45
CA ILE A 87 13.06 -9.96 -16.62
C ILE A 87 14.43 -10.60 -16.35
N GLY A 88 15.03 -10.32 -15.19
CA GLY A 88 16.36 -10.83 -14.82
C GLY A 88 16.48 -12.36 -14.73
N PHE A 89 15.38 -13.07 -14.48
CA PHE A 89 15.33 -14.54 -14.42
C PHE A 89 15.06 -15.25 -15.76
N GLY A 90 15.12 -14.53 -16.88
CA GLY A 90 14.94 -15.12 -18.22
C GLY A 90 13.67 -14.68 -18.95
N GLY A 91 13.11 -13.53 -18.57
CA GLY A 91 11.95 -12.92 -19.23
C GLY A 91 10.61 -13.33 -18.61
N ALA A 92 9.84 -12.33 -18.19
CA ALA A 92 8.45 -12.51 -17.77
C ALA A 92 7.52 -11.99 -18.86
N ASN A 93 6.44 -12.72 -19.14
CA ASN A 93 5.41 -12.26 -20.07
C ASN A 93 4.53 -11.18 -19.42
N THR A 94 3.88 -10.35 -20.23
CA THR A 94 2.96 -9.27 -19.79
C THR A 94 1.94 -9.73 -18.74
N LEU A 95 1.39 -10.93 -18.90
CA LEU A 95 0.47 -11.52 -17.92
C LEU A 95 1.14 -11.80 -16.58
N GLN A 96 2.37 -12.35 -16.58
CA GLN A 96 3.12 -12.63 -15.35
C GLN A 96 3.53 -11.34 -14.64
N MET A 97 3.94 -10.31 -15.39
CA MET A 97 4.26 -8.99 -14.84
C MET A 97 3.02 -8.31 -14.23
N THR A 98 1.86 -8.45 -14.88
CA THR A 98 0.59 -7.90 -14.38
C THR A 98 0.14 -8.61 -13.11
N ILE A 99 0.13 -9.95 -13.10
CA ILE A 99 -0.23 -10.76 -11.93
C ILE A 99 0.75 -10.50 -10.79
N GLY A 100 2.06 -10.46 -11.08
CA GLY A 100 3.10 -10.10 -10.13
C GLY A 100 2.91 -8.70 -9.56
N GLY A 101 2.47 -7.74 -10.39
CA GLY A 101 2.11 -6.39 -9.97
C GLY A 101 0.95 -6.38 -8.98
N VAL A 102 -0.12 -7.14 -9.25
CA VAL A 102 -1.28 -7.25 -8.33
C VAL A 102 -0.87 -7.89 -7.00
N ILE A 103 -0.12 -9.00 -7.04
CA ILE A 103 0.35 -9.71 -5.85
C ILE A 103 1.28 -8.81 -5.04
N GLY A 104 2.22 -8.13 -5.69
CA GLY A 104 3.13 -7.17 -5.07
C GLY A 104 2.39 -6.04 -4.37
N GLY A 105 1.50 -5.38 -5.10
CA GLY A 105 0.70 -4.27 -4.55
C GLY A 105 -0.10 -4.70 -3.31
N PHE A 106 -0.66 -5.91 -3.33
CA PHE A 106 -1.35 -6.47 -2.17
C PHE A 106 -0.38 -6.80 -1.02
N CYS A 107 0.71 -7.53 -1.29
CA CYS A 107 1.72 -7.91 -0.29
C CYS A 107 2.31 -6.70 0.42
N TRP A 108 2.67 -5.64 -0.31
CA TRP A 108 3.24 -4.42 0.26
C TRP A 108 2.22 -3.57 1.03
N SER A 109 0.92 -3.80 0.81
CA SER A 109 -0.14 -3.14 1.58
C SER A 109 -0.34 -3.75 2.96
N VAL A 110 -0.04 -5.04 3.14
CA VAL A 110 -0.20 -5.76 4.41
C VAL A 110 0.56 -5.13 5.58
N PRO A 111 1.88 -4.85 5.51
CA PRO A 111 2.60 -4.24 6.64
C PRO A 111 2.08 -2.84 6.98
N ILE A 112 1.62 -2.08 5.99
CA ILE A 112 1.07 -0.74 6.19
C ILE A 112 -0.29 -0.83 6.89
N ILE A 113 -1.15 -1.73 6.44
CA ILE A 113 -2.42 -2.06 7.09
C ILE A 113 -2.19 -2.47 8.55
N LEU A 114 -1.22 -3.35 8.79
CA LEU A 114 -0.89 -3.85 10.11
C LEU A 114 -0.36 -2.73 11.02
N TYR A 115 0.49 -1.84 10.50
CA TYR A 115 0.98 -0.67 11.23
C TYR A 115 -0.17 0.25 11.69
N TYR A 116 -1.08 0.62 10.78
CA TYR A 116 -2.22 1.47 11.13
C TYR A 116 -3.19 0.77 12.10
N PHE A 117 -3.37 -0.54 11.95
CA PHE A 117 -4.18 -1.34 12.86
C PHE A 117 -3.57 -1.38 14.27
N ALA A 118 -2.28 -1.71 14.38
CA ALA A 118 -1.55 -1.78 15.64
C ALA A 118 -1.45 -0.41 16.33
N HIS A 119 -1.16 0.65 15.58
CA HIS A 119 -1.07 2.01 16.13
C HIS A 119 -2.44 2.53 16.60
N GLY A 120 -3.51 2.22 15.86
CA GLY A 120 -4.88 2.51 16.27
C GLY A 120 -5.31 1.74 17.53
N PHE A 121 -4.80 0.52 17.72
CA PHE A 121 -5.03 -0.30 18.91
C PHE A 121 -4.25 0.20 20.13
N LEU A 122 -2.97 0.56 19.96
CA LEU A 122 -2.12 1.09 21.04
C LEU A 122 -2.62 2.43 21.57
N ARG A 123 -2.98 3.38 20.70
CA ARG A 123 -3.60 4.66 21.13
C ARG A 123 -4.88 4.47 21.94
N ARG A 124 -5.60 3.36 21.74
CA ARG A 124 -6.82 3.04 22.49
C ARG A 124 -6.54 2.52 23.89
N GLN A 125 -5.54 1.63 24.06
CA GLN A 125 -5.17 1.16 25.40
C GLN A 125 -4.79 2.33 26.31
N THR A 126 -4.08 3.33 25.77
CA THR A 126 -3.70 4.52 26.54
C THR A 126 -4.91 5.40 26.89
N ALA A 127 -5.87 5.59 25.99
CA ALA A 127 -7.05 6.40 26.26
C ALA A 127 -8.00 5.75 27.28
N GLU A 128 -8.16 4.43 27.21
CA GLU A 128 -8.96 3.66 28.17
C GLU A 128 -8.26 3.55 29.53
N SER A 129 -6.94 3.38 29.56
CA SER A 129 -6.18 3.37 30.83
C SER A 129 -6.22 4.73 31.53
N LEU A 130 -6.10 5.84 30.78
CA LEU A 130 -6.21 7.19 31.33
C LEU A 130 -7.63 7.50 31.83
N ARG A 131 -8.67 7.02 31.15
CA ARG A 131 -10.06 7.17 31.58
C ARG A 131 -10.36 6.34 32.82
N SER A 132 -9.80 5.14 32.92
CA SER A 132 -9.92 4.27 34.10
C SER A 132 -9.16 4.83 35.30
N ALA A 133 -7.99 5.46 35.07
CA ALA A 133 -7.20 6.10 36.11
C ALA A 133 -7.84 7.41 36.63
N GLY A 134 -8.69 8.06 35.84
CA GLY A 134 -9.42 9.28 36.23
C GLY A 134 -10.68 9.04 37.08
N THR A 135 -11.16 7.80 37.19
CA THR A 135 -12.44 7.46 37.86
C THR A 135 -12.29 7.03 39.34
N THR A 136 -11.09 6.99 39.91
CA THR A 136 -10.87 6.54 41.30
C THR A 136 -10.83 7.65 42.38
N ARG A 137 -11.30 8.86 42.09
CA ARG A 137 -11.59 9.88 43.13
C ARG A 137 -12.98 10.50 42.96
N ALA A 138 -14.01 9.67 43.09
CA ALA A 138 -15.18 10.10 43.84
C ALA A 138 -15.13 9.33 45.14
N THR A 139 -14.51 9.93 46.16
CA THR A 139 -14.65 9.49 47.54
C THR A 139 -16.14 9.46 47.87
N PRO A 140 -16.71 8.32 48.26
CA PRO A 140 -17.90 8.33 49.09
C PRO A 140 -17.50 8.89 50.47
N ASP A 141 -18.49 9.45 51.16
CA ASP A 141 -18.44 10.13 52.46
C ASP A 141 -18.29 11.67 52.30
N ASP A 142 -19.15 12.51 52.89
CA ASP A 142 -19.79 12.29 54.18
C ASP A 142 -21.19 12.92 54.29
N SER A 143 -22.02 12.16 54.99
CA SER A 143 -23.21 12.51 55.76
C SER A 143 -23.43 13.99 56.13
N SER A 144 -24.63 14.51 55.84
CA SER A 144 -25.53 15.29 56.72
C SER A 144 -26.83 15.63 55.98
#